data_AF-D9UER0-F1
#
_entry.id   AF-D9UER0-F1
#
_cell.length_a   1.000
_cell.length_b   1.000
_cell.length_c   1.000
_cell.angle_alpha   90.00
_cell.angle_beta   90.00
_cell.angle_gamma   90.00
#
_symmetry.space_group_name_H-M   'P 1'
#
loop_
_entity.id
_entity.type
_entity.pdbx_description
1 polymer ?
#
loop_
_entity_poly.entity_id
_entity_poly.type
_entity_poly.pdbx_seq_one_letter_code
_entity_poly.pdbx_strand_id
1 'polypeptide(L)'
;MIVRFGRANAGGTNVTGSGNQVNTGRVGGDMRQVHVSGPAASDPRLLAAQARLAELEAALDTHADEVHSIDSCRRAVARIDEELSTSAPDGRRLTENLEMLSLALGSATSLTSLAGSLHSAIEALLS
;
A
#
# COMPACT_ATOMS: atom_id res chain seq x y z
N MET A 1 -68.98 9.67 0.13
CA MET A 1 -68.48 10.14 1.44
C MET A 1 -66.97 10.25 1.36
N ILE A 2 -66.47 11.48 1.53
CA ILE A 2 -65.10 11.93 1.87
C ILE A 2 -63.94 11.64 0.89
N VAL A 3 -63.33 12.76 0.51
CA VAL A 3 -62.17 13.06 -0.35
C VAL A 3 -60.84 12.83 0.38
N ARG A 4 -59.76 12.46 -0.33
CA ARG A 4 -58.44 13.12 -0.14
C ARG A 4 -57.40 12.84 -1.24
N PHE A 5 -56.87 13.94 -1.77
CA PHE A 5 -55.67 14.09 -2.60
C PHE A 5 -54.38 14.12 -1.76
N GLY A 6 -53.24 13.80 -2.39
CA GLY A 6 -51.87 14.20 -1.98
C GLY A 6 -50.78 13.29 -2.58
N ARG A 7 -50.14 13.66 -3.71
CA ARG A 7 -48.85 14.39 -3.85
C ARG A 7 -47.64 13.50 -3.46
N ALA A 8 -46.83 12.94 -4.37
CA ALA A 8 -45.86 13.47 -5.37
C ALA A 8 -44.40 13.29 -4.91
N ASN A 9 -43.53 13.03 -5.90
CA ASN A 9 -42.04 13.07 -5.89
C ASN A 9 -41.34 11.87 -5.24
N ALA A 10 -40.20 11.36 -5.71
CA ALA A 10 -39.36 11.63 -6.87
C ALA A 10 -38.25 10.56 -6.88
N GLY A 11 -37.55 10.45 -8.01
CA GLY A 11 -36.13 10.07 -8.00
C GLY A 11 -35.86 8.59 -8.20
N GLY A 12 -35.54 8.23 -9.44
CA GLY A 12 -34.90 6.96 -9.74
C GLY A 12 -33.50 6.86 -9.14
N THR A 13 -32.94 5.66 -9.15
CA THR A 13 -31.51 5.45 -9.33
C THR A 13 -31.26 4.02 -9.74
N ASN A 14 -30.34 3.88 -10.68
CA ASN A 14 -29.97 2.68 -11.42
C ASN A 14 -29.61 1.50 -10.53
N VAL A 15 -30.07 0.31 -10.95
CA VAL A 15 -29.49 -0.97 -10.56
C VAL A 15 -28.22 -1.17 -11.40
N THR A 16 -27.05 -0.97 -10.80
CA THR A 16 -25.78 -1.43 -11.38
C THR A 16 -24.78 -1.77 -10.28
N GLY A 17 -24.24 -2.98 -10.32
CA GLY A 17 -22.94 -3.30 -9.72
C GLY A 17 -22.98 -4.19 -8.48
N SER A 18 -23.05 -5.50 -8.74
CA SER A 18 -22.61 -6.62 -7.90
C SER A 18 -21.56 -6.26 -6.82
N GLY A 19 -22.01 -5.99 -5.60
CA GLY A 19 -21.18 -6.09 -4.41
C GLY A 19 -21.24 -7.53 -3.87
N ASN A 20 -20.09 -8.16 -3.71
CA ASN A 20 -19.98 -9.49 -3.10
C ASN A 20 -20.39 -9.42 -1.62
N GLN A 21 -21.70 -9.49 -1.34
CA GLN A 21 -22.23 -9.56 0.01
C GLN A 21 -22.00 -10.97 0.56
N VAL A 22 -20.91 -11.15 1.31
CA VAL A 22 -20.76 -12.33 2.16
C VAL A 22 -21.61 -12.09 3.41
N ASN A 23 -22.85 -12.57 3.36
CA ASN A 23 -23.82 -12.45 4.43
C ASN A 23 -23.64 -13.62 5.41
N THR A 24 -22.79 -13.45 6.42
CA THR A 24 -22.67 -14.41 7.55
C THR A 24 -23.47 -13.85 8.72
N GLY A 25 -24.73 -14.26 8.81
CA GLY A 25 -25.67 -13.75 9.79
C GLY A 25 -25.31 -14.07 11.24
N ARG A 26 -25.62 -13.11 12.12
CA ARG A 26 -26.40 -13.31 13.35
C ARG A 26 -27.07 -11.99 13.71
N VAL A 27 -28.39 -11.98 13.54
CA VAL A 27 -29.29 -10.87 13.88
C VAL A 27 -29.58 -10.94 15.38
N GLY A 28 -29.27 -9.88 16.12
CA GLY A 28 -29.73 -9.73 17.51
C GLY A 28 -28.83 -8.84 18.35
N GLY A 29 -29.25 -7.59 18.54
CA GLY A 29 -28.69 -6.69 19.55
C GLY A 29 -28.01 -5.47 18.97
N ASP A 30 -28.76 -4.37 18.91
CA ASP A 30 -28.28 -2.98 19.01
C ASP A 30 -26.96 -2.64 18.28
N MET A 31 -27.01 -2.49 16.96
CA MET A 31 -25.87 -1.95 16.20
C MET A 31 -26.07 -0.45 15.99
N ARG A 32 -25.63 0.33 16.97
CA ARG A 32 -25.01 1.63 16.66
C ARG A 32 -24.07 1.37 15.48
N GLN A 33 -24.25 2.09 14.37
CA GLN A 33 -23.25 2.13 13.31
C GLN A 33 -21.97 2.66 13.94
N VAL A 34 -21.13 1.75 14.46
CA VAL A 34 -19.74 2.02 14.70
C VAL A 34 -19.19 2.13 13.29
N HIS A 35 -19.03 3.38 12.85
CA HIS A 35 -18.11 3.69 11.78
C HIS A 35 -16.74 3.22 12.30
N VAL A 36 -16.42 1.95 12.07
CA VAL A 36 -15.03 1.52 12.08
C VAL A 36 -14.48 2.20 10.84
N SER A 37 -14.05 3.45 11.02
CA SER A 37 -13.03 4.02 10.17
C SER A 37 -11.95 2.96 10.16
N GLY A 38 -11.85 2.19 9.07
CA GLY A 38 -10.69 1.36 8.82
C GLY A 38 -9.44 2.23 9.00
N PRO A 39 -8.28 1.63 9.29
CA PRO A 39 -7.03 2.39 9.35
C PRO A 39 -7.01 3.31 8.13
N ALA A 40 -6.83 4.61 8.38
CA ALA A 40 -6.90 5.66 7.36
C ALA A 40 -6.36 5.12 6.05
N ALA A 41 -7.19 5.13 4.99
CA ALA A 41 -6.89 4.47 3.71
C ALA A 41 -5.41 4.68 3.40
N SER A 42 -4.60 3.62 3.56
CA SER A 42 -3.16 3.72 3.47
C SER A 42 -2.83 4.38 2.14
N ASP A 43 -2.01 5.43 2.20
CA ASP A 43 -1.66 6.21 1.01
C ASP A 43 -1.30 5.25 -0.13
N PRO A 44 -1.98 5.28 -1.29
CA PRO A 44 -1.71 4.35 -2.38
C PRO A 44 -0.25 4.42 -2.85
N ARG A 45 0.43 5.55 -2.66
CA ARG A 45 1.87 5.71 -2.94
C ARG A 45 2.72 4.96 -1.92
N LEU A 46 2.33 4.99 -0.64
CA LEU A 46 2.99 4.22 0.42
C LEU A 46 2.85 2.71 0.17
N LEU A 47 1.64 2.26 -0.18
CA LEU A 47 1.38 0.87 -0.56
C LEU A 47 2.21 0.44 -1.77
N ALA A 48 2.34 1.32 -2.78
CA ALA A 48 3.19 1.05 -3.94
C ALA A 48 4.67 0.93 -3.58
N ALA A 49 5.20 1.81 -2.74
CA ALA A 49 6.58 1.74 -2.25
C ALA A 49 6.84 0.45 -1.44
N GLN A 50 5.93 0.09 -0.54
CA GLN A 50 6.00 -1.15 0.23
C GLN A 50 5.94 -2.40 -0.66
N ALA A 51 5.07 -2.42 -1.67
CA ALA A 51 4.99 -3.53 -2.61
C ALA A 51 6.29 -3.72 -3.40
N ARG A 52 6.90 -2.62 -3.87
CA ARG A 52 8.20 -2.67 -4.57
C ARG A 52 9.34 -3.12 -3.65
N LEU A 53 9.29 -2.75 -2.37
CA LEU A 53 10.26 -3.20 -1.39
C LEU A 53 10.18 -4.71 -1.16
N ALA A 54 8.95 -5.24 -1.01
CA ALA A 54 8.73 -6.68 -0.85
C ALA A 54 9.14 -7.48 -2.10
N GLU A 55 8.87 -6.96 -3.30
CA GLU A 55 9.35 -7.56 -4.56
C GLU A 55 10.89 -7.61 -4.61
N LEU A 56 11.55 -6.53 -4.18
CA LEU A 56 13.02 -6.48 -4.13
C LEU A 56 13.59 -7.45 -3.09
N GLU A 57 12.97 -7.58 -1.91
CA GLU A 57 13.39 -8.51 -0.87
C GLU A 57 13.29 -9.97 -1.35
N ALA A 58 12.17 -10.35 -1.98
CA ALA A 58 12.00 -11.67 -2.56
C ALA A 58 13.03 -11.96 -3.68
N ALA A 59 13.35 -10.94 -4.49
CA ALA A 59 14.37 -11.06 -5.52
C ALA A 59 15.77 -11.19 -4.92
N LEU A 60 16.09 -10.47 -3.83
CA LEU A 60 17.37 -10.57 -3.13
C LEU A 60 17.62 -11.97 -2.57
N ASP A 61 16.59 -12.62 -2.03
CA ASP A 61 16.72 -14.01 -1.56
C ASP A 61 16.96 -15.00 -2.70
N THR A 62 16.44 -14.71 -3.90
CA THR A 62 16.64 -15.54 -5.09
C THR A 62 18.01 -15.32 -5.73
N HIS A 63 18.50 -14.07 -5.72
CA HIS A 63 19.71 -13.62 -6.43
C HIS A 63 20.84 -13.22 -5.46
N ALA A 64 20.91 -13.86 -4.29
CA ALA A 64 21.86 -13.51 -3.23
C ALA A 64 23.34 -13.58 -3.66
N ASP A 65 23.66 -14.46 -4.60
CA ASP A 65 25.02 -14.64 -5.13
C ASP A 65 25.43 -13.58 -6.17
N GLU A 66 24.47 -12.77 -6.65
CA GLU A 66 24.72 -11.78 -7.70
C GLU A 66 25.09 -10.39 -7.15
N VAL A 67 24.86 -10.15 -5.85
CA VAL A 67 25.09 -8.86 -5.20
C VAL A 67 26.48 -8.77 -4.57
N HIS A 68 26.97 -7.55 -4.35
CA HIS A 68 28.27 -7.35 -3.71
C HIS A 68 28.25 -7.74 -2.22
N SER A 69 27.15 -7.47 -1.52
CA SER A 69 26.98 -7.85 -0.12
C SER A 69 25.51 -8.04 0.24
N ILE A 70 25.07 -9.30 0.35
CA ILE A 70 23.69 -9.66 0.72
C ILE A 70 23.30 -9.14 2.10
N ASP A 71 24.22 -9.17 3.07
CA ASP A 71 23.97 -8.63 4.42
C ASP A 71 23.73 -7.12 4.39
N SER A 72 24.45 -6.39 3.53
CA SER A 72 24.27 -4.96 3.36
C SER A 72 22.96 -4.64 2.65
N CYS A 73 22.59 -5.42 1.62
CA CYS A 73 21.29 -5.31 0.96
C CYS A 73 20.13 -5.53 1.95
N ARG A 74 20.17 -6.62 2.72
CA ARG A 74 19.13 -6.93 3.72
C ARG A 74 19.02 -5.85 4.79
N ARG A 75 20.15 -5.33 5.26
CA ARG A 75 20.17 -4.22 6.22
C ARG A 75 19.56 -2.94 5.64
N ALA A 76 19.86 -2.63 4.38
CA ALA A 76 19.30 -1.46 3.71
C ALA A 76 17.78 -1.61 3.49
N VAL A 77 17.33 -2.77 3.02
CA VAL A 77 15.90 -3.11 2.85
C VAL A 77 15.14 -2.98 4.18
N ALA A 78 15.66 -3.58 5.26
CA ALA A 78 15.02 -3.49 6.58
C ALA A 78 14.90 -2.04 7.07
N ARG A 79 15.91 -1.20 6.82
CA ARG A 79 15.86 0.23 7.19
C ARG A 79 14.85 1.02 6.36
N ILE A 80 14.70 0.69 5.08
CA ILE A 80 13.68 1.31 4.22
C ILE A 80 12.29 0.89 4.70
N ASP A 81 12.09 -0.39 5.03
CA ASP A 81 10.82 -0.90 5.56
C ASP A 81 10.44 -0.23 6.88
N GLU A 82 11.39 -0.18 7.83
CA GLU A 82 11.22 0.52 9.11
C GLU A 82 10.81 1.98 8.88
N GLU A 83 11.47 2.70 7.98
CA GLU A 83 11.18 4.10 7.69
C GLU A 83 9.80 4.29 7.03
N LEU A 84 9.42 3.42 6.08
CA LEU A 84 8.09 3.42 5.46
C LEU A 84 6.98 3.02 6.43
N SER A 85 7.29 2.25 7.48
CA SER A 85 6.33 1.89 8.53
C SER A 85 6.02 3.04 9.51
N THR A 86 6.83 4.12 9.48
CA THR A 86 6.60 5.29 10.32
C THR A 86 5.40 6.11 9.85
N SER A 87 4.77 6.84 10.78
CA SER A 87 3.64 7.73 10.45
C SER A 87 4.04 8.95 9.61
N ALA A 88 5.35 9.25 9.51
CA ALA A 88 5.89 10.38 8.75
C ALA A 88 7.28 10.01 8.23
N PRO A 89 7.36 9.26 7.12
CA PRO A 89 8.63 8.79 6.57
C PRO A 89 9.58 9.96 6.24
N ASP A 90 10.81 9.89 6.72
CA ASP A 90 11.85 10.86 6.42
C ASP A 90 12.45 10.57 5.04
N GLY A 91 12.11 11.43 4.08
CA GLY A 91 12.61 11.32 2.71
C GLY A 91 14.13 11.32 2.60
N ARG A 92 14.84 12.04 3.48
CA ARG A 92 16.31 12.03 3.48
C ARG A 92 16.85 10.65 3.89
N ARG A 93 16.27 10.06 4.93
CA ARG A 93 16.68 8.72 5.40
C ARG A 93 16.35 7.65 4.36
N LEU A 94 15.21 7.78 3.67
CA LEU A 94 14.85 6.90 2.55
C LEU A 94 15.87 6.99 1.42
N THR A 95 16.27 8.20 0.99
CA THR A 95 17.29 8.38 -0.04
C THR A 95 18.65 7.81 0.39
N GLU A 96 19.11 8.09 1.61
CA GLU A 96 20.38 7.56 2.14
C GLU A 96 20.37 6.02 2.17
N ASN A 97 19.26 5.40 2.55
CA ASN A 97 19.12 3.95 2.55
C ASN A 97 19.07 3.36 1.13
N LEU A 98 18.46 4.06 0.16
CA LEU A 98 18.45 3.65 -1.26
C LEU A 98 19.83 3.74 -1.91
N GLU A 99 20.63 4.73 -1.54
CA GLU A 99 22.04 4.84 -1.97
C GLU A 99 22.86 3.67 -1.42
N MET A 100 22.72 3.36 -0.13
CA MET A 100 23.38 2.19 0.48
C MET A 100 22.96 0.87 -0.19
N LEU A 101 21.67 0.72 -0.50
CA LEU A 101 21.15 -0.43 -1.22
C LEU A 101 21.77 -0.53 -2.62
N SER A 102 21.82 0.57 -3.37
CA SER A 102 22.40 0.61 -4.72
C SER A 102 23.88 0.24 -4.72
N LEU A 103 24.65 0.70 -3.73
CA LEU A 103 26.05 0.32 -3.54
C LEU A 103 26.20 -1.17 -3.21
N ALA A 104 25.31 -1.73 -2.38
CA ALA A 104 25.35 -3.14 -2.00
C ALA A 104 24.92 -4.09 -3.13
N LEU A 105 24.00 -3.66 -4.00
CA LEU A 105 23.55 -4.40 -5.17
C LEU A 105 24.64 -4.54 -6.24
N GLY A 106 25.51 -3.54 -6.39
CA GLY A 106 26.55 -3.54 -7.41
C GLY A 106 25.99 -3.61 -8.83
N SER A 107 26.48 -4.55 -9.64
CA SER A 107 26.11 -4.69 -11.06
C SER A 107 24.98 -5.70 -11.34
N ALA A 108 24.29 -6.20 -10.32
CA ALA A 108 23.19 -7.16 -10.48
C ALA A 108 22.03 -6.52 -11.28
N THR A 109 21.95 -6.83 -12.58
CA THR A 109 21.09 -6.09 -13.53
C THR A 109 19.59 -6.26 -13.23
N SER A 110 19.18 -7.47 -12.83
CA SER A 110 17.81 -7.77 -12.44
C SER A 110 17.39 -6.99 -11.18
N LEU A 111 18.29 -6.88 -10.21
CA LEU A 111 18.02 -6.21 -8.94
C LEU A 111 18.13 -4.68 -9.03
N THR A 112 19.03 -4.16 -9.86
CA THR A 112 19.15 -2.71 -10.12
C THR A 112 17.90 -2.14 -10.79
N SER A 113 17.23 -2.92 -11.66
CA SER A 113 15.95 -2.53 -12.25
C SER A 113 14.82 -2.44 -11.21
N LEU A 114 14.78 -3.38 -10.27
CA LEU A 114 13.83 -3.36 -9.15
C LEU A 114 14.13 -2.21 -8.17
N ALA A 115 15.41 -1.98 -7.85
CA ALA A 115 15.84 -0.86 -7.02
C ALA A 115 15.50 0.50 -7.65
N GLY A 116 15.66 0.65 -8.97
CA GLY A 116 15.21 1.84 -9.69
C GLY A 116 13.70 2.05 -9.62
N SER A 117 12.93 0.96 -9.71
CA SER A 117 11.46 1.01 -9.56
C SER A 117 11.03 1.40 -8.14
N LEU A 118 11.74 0.90 -7.12
CA LEU A 118 11.55 1.30 -5.72
C LEU A 118 11.89 2.77 -5.51
N HIS A 119 12.99 3.26 -6.10
CA HIS A 119 13.38 4.67 -6.04
C HIS A 119 12.27 5.58 -6.57
N SER A 120 11.74 5.28 -7.77
CA SER A 120 10.63 6.07 -8.34
C SER A 120 9.36 6.01 -7.50
N ALA A 121 9.06 4.88 -6.84
CA ALA A 121 7.91 4.77 -5.95
C ALA A 121 8.08 5.64 -4.69
N ILE A 122 9.30 5.70 -4.14
CA ILE A 122 9.64 6.54 -2.99
C ILE A 122 9.64 8.02 -3.38
N GLU A 123 10.16 8.40 -4.55
CA GLU A 123 10.06 9.78 -5.06
C GLU A 123 8.59 10.22 -5.20
N ALA A 124 7.73 9.36 -5.74
CA ALA A 124 6.30 9.65 -5.86
C ALA A 124 5.57 9.77 -4.51
N LEU A 125 6.05 9.07 -3.48
CA LEU A 125 5.56 9.21 -2.11
C LEU A 125 5.94 10.57 -1.50
N LEU A 126 7.15 11.06 -1.80
CA LEU A 126 7.70 12.30 -1.23
C LEU A 126 7.26 13.58 -1.98
N SER A 127 6.71 13.46 -3.19
CA SER A 127 6.24 14.57 -4.04
C SER A 127 4.83 15.04 -3.71
#